data_AF-A0A5C7RK38-F1
#
_entry.id   AF-A0A5C7RK38-F1
#
_cell.length_a   1.000
_cell.length_b   1.000
_cell.length_c   1.000
_cell.angle_alpha   90.00
_cell.angle_beta   90.00
_cell.angle_gamma   90.00
#
_symmetry.space_group_name_H-M   'P 1'
#
loop_
_entity.id
_entity.type
_entity.pdbx_description
1 polymer ?
#
loop_
_entity_poly.entity_id
_entity_poly.type
_entity_poly.pdbx_seq_one_letter_code
_entity_poly.pdbx_strand_id
1 'polypeptide(L)'
;MNLTQMTQAILQRIPQSMIPSAEEGLLINEYRAFFQKHEARLINEFYNLLYKDPSSQLLLGDPKLRSQRERILQQWYQVTTSGNFDVDYWAWQTLVGIVHVKHKIPNASLLSMWSWMLIFLQTHLLDELPATQAHAVIKVLNKLHATVCSLIVESFLMTQQEAITRASGLNERILSRFINVEIDSLLQQGRETLLQAQHLQNSAA
;
A
#
# COMPACT_ATOMS: atom_id res chain seq x y z
N MET A 1 -10.49 -12.64 -14.40
CA MET A 1 -9.99 -11.38 -15.01
C MET A 1 -8.49 -11.51 -15.22
N ASN A 2 -7.89 -10.86 -16.23
CA ASN A 2 -6.41 -10.80 -16.33
C ASN A 2 -5.83 -9.62 -15.54
N LEU A 3 -4.49 -9.56 -15.39
CA LEU A 3 -3.82 -8.53 -14.58
C LEU A 3 -4.14 -7.11 -15.06
N THR A 4 -4.01 -6.83 -16.35
CA THR A 4 -4.26 -5.50 -16.93
C THR A 4 -5.72 -5.06 -16.75
N GLN A 5 -6.68 -5.96 -16.93
CA GLN A 5 -8.10 -5.70 -16.70
C GLN A 5 -8.36 -5.36 -15.23
N MET A 6 -7.72 -6.09 -14.30
CA MET A 6 -7.80 -5.82 -12.86
C MET A 6 -7.26 -4.44 -12.53
N THR A 7 -6.04 -4.13 -13.00
CA THR A 7 -5.42 -2.81 -12.82
C THR A 7 -6.33 -1.70 -13.31
N GLN A 8 -6.85 -1.81 -14.53
CA GLN A 8 -7.70 -0.77 -15.10
C GLN A 8 -9.03 -0.62 -14.34
N ALA A 9 -9.64 -1.72 -13.92
CA ALA A 9 -10.87 -1.69 -13.13
C ALA A 9 -10.67 -0.98 -11.77
N ILE A 10 -9.49 -1.16 -11.16
CA ILE A 10 -9.14 -0.48 -9.91
C ILE A 10 -8.87 1.01 -10.16
N LEU A 11 -8.04 1.34 -11.16
CA LEU A 11 -7.71 2.74 -11.50
C LEU A 11 -8.97 3.56 -11.85
N GLN A 12 -9.98 2.96 -12.47
CA GLN A 12 -11.26 3.61 -12.77
C GLN A 12 -12.08 3.96 -11.52
N ARG A 13 -11.82 3.32 -10.37
CA ARG A 13 -12.47 3.63 -9.08
C ARG A 13 -11.75 4.73 -8.31
N ILE A 14 -10.52 5.06 -8.70
CA ILE A 14 -9.73 6.14 -8.10
C ILE A 14 -10.08 7.44 -8.82
N PRO A 15 -10.36 8.55 -8.10
CA PRO A 15 -10.50 9.86 -8.72
C PRO A 15 -9.26 10.17 -9.56
N GLN A 16 -9.44 10.49 -10.85
CA GLN A 16 -8.32 10.62 -11.80
C GLN A 16 -7.30 11.69 -11.37
N SER A 17 -7.74 12.74 -10.69
CA SER A 17 -6.87 13.78 -10.13
C SER A 17 -5.94 13.31 -9.02
N MET A 18 -6.21 12.14 -8.43
CA MET A 18 -5.42 11.53 -7.35
C MET A 18 -4.41 10.50 -7.86
N ILE A 19 -4.47 10.12 -9.14
CA ILE A 19 -3.47 9.28 -9.79
C ILE A 19 -2.33 10.18 -10.27
N PRO A 20 -1.05 9.87 -9.98
CA PRO A 20 0.09 10.62 -10.52
C PRO A 20 0.04 10.70 -12.05
N SER A 21 0.13 11.91 -12.59
CA SER A 21 0.19 12.13 -14.04
C SER A 21 1.61 11.90 -14.60
N ALA A 22 1.74 11.84 -15.92
CA ALA A 22 3.05 11.81 -16.57
C ALA A 22 3.90 13.06 -16.26
N GLU A 23 3.27 14.24 -16.16
CA GLU A 23 3.95 15.49 -15.77
C GLU A 23 4.45 15.44 -14.33
N GLU A 24 3.65 14.89 -13.42
CA GLU A 24 4.08 14.64 -12.03
C GLU A 24 5.19 13.59 -11.96
N GLY A 25 5.23 12.65 -12.90
CA GLY A 25 6.33 11.73 -13.12
C GLY A 25 7.64 12.42 -13.52
N LEU A 26 7.58 13.40 -14.42
CA LEU A 26 8.75 14.22 -14.79
C LEU A 26 9.30 14.98 -13.58
N LEU A 27 8.42 15.54 -12.75
CA LEU A 27 8.82 16.19 -11.49
C LEU A 27 9.57 15.22 -10.57
N ILE A 28 9.09 13.98 -10.40
CA ILE A 28 9.81 12.97 -9.61
C ILE A 28 11.20 12.69 -10.20
N ASN A 29 11.30 12.57 -11.52
CA ASN A 29 12.57 12.33 -12.20
C ASN A 29 13.54 13.52 -12.09
N GLU A 30 13.07 14.76 -12.04
CA GLU A 30 13.92 15.95 -11.78
C GLU A 30 14.64 15.84 -10.42
N TYR A 31 13.97 15.28 -9.41
CA TYR A 31 14.53 15.05 -8.08
C TYR A 31 15.23 13.69 -7.92
N ARG A 32 15.58 12.99 -9.02
CA ARG A 32 16.29 11.69 -8.99
C ARG A 32 17.54 11.69 -8.10
N ALA A 33 18.30 12.78 -8.08
CA ALA A 33 19.54 12.87 -7.31
C ALA A 33 19.26 12.86 -5.80
N PHE A 34 18.14 13.47 -5.38
CA PHE A 34 17.67 13.41 -3.99
C PHE A 34 17.29 11.96 -3.62
N PHE A 35 16.50 11.29 -4.45
CA PHE A 35 16.09 9.91 -4.19
C PHE A 35 17.31 8.96 -4.12
N GLN A 36 18.23 9.06 -5.07
CA GLN A 36 19.46 8.25 -5.10
C GLN A 36 20.36 8.49 -3.87
N LYS A 37 20.47 9.74 -3.41
CA LYS A 37 21.25 10.08 -2.20
C LYS A 37 20.72 9.36 -0.96
N HIS A 38 19.41 9.19 -0.85
CA HIS A 38 18.74 8.65 0.35
C HIS A 38 18.40 7.16 0.26
N GLU A 39 18.49 6.56 -0.92
CA GLU A 39 18.12 5.17 -1.22
C GLU A 39 18.71 4.15 -0.24
N ALA A 40 20.05 4.12 -0.11
CA ALA A 40 20.73 3.10 0.70
C ALA A 40 20.33 3.18 2.19
N ARG A 41 20.19 4.41 2.71
CA ARG A 41 19.77 4.65 4.09
C ARG A 41 18.32 4.23 4.32
N LEU A 42 17.42 4.63 3.42
CA LEU A 42 16.00 4.27 3.50
C LEU A 42 15.83 2.75 3.56
N ILE A 43 16.47 2.03 2.63
CA ILE A 43 16.34 0.56 2.54
C ILE A 43 16.92 -0.11 3.78
N ASN A 44 18.07 0.34 4.27
CA ASN A 44 18.68 -0.22 5.47
C ASN A 44 17.78 -0.03 6.70
N GLU A 45 17.25 1.18 6.90
CA GLU A 45 16.41 1.49 8.05
C GLU A 45 15.04 0.81 7.97
N PHE A 46 14.47 0.68 6.76
CA PHE A 46 13.26 -0.11 6.52
C PHE A 46 13.40 -1.54 7.05
N TYR A 47 14.48 -2.23 6.68
CA TYR A 47 14.72 -3.59 7.15
C TYR A 47 15.16 -3.62 8.61
N ASN A 48 15.87 -2.62 9.12
CA ASN A 48 16.18 -2.54 10.55
C ASN A 48 14.90 -2.53 11.40
N LEU A 49 13.85 -1.84 10.97
CA LEU A 49 12.56 -1.84 11.67
C LEU A 49 11.90 -3.21 11.63
N LEU A 50 11.80 -3.82 10.45
CA LEU A 50 11.18 -5.13 10.29
C LEU A 50 11.92 -6.24 11.06
N TYR A 51 13.25 -6.19 11.11
CA TYR A 51 14.05 -7.15 11.86
C TYR A 51 14.18 -6.81 13.35
N LYS A 52 13.68 -5.66 13.83
CA LYS A 52 13.59 -5.37 15.28
C LYS A 52 12.25 -5.76 15.87
N ASP A 53 11.19 -5.74 15.06
CA ASP A 53 9.84 -6.07 15.49
C ASP A 53 9.58 -7.60 15.45
N PRO A 54 9.20 -8.24 16.58
CA PRO A 54 8.96 -9.69 16.62
C PRO A 54 7.88 -10.18 15.65
N SER A 55 6.82 -9.39 15.45
CA SER A 55 5.71 -9.79 14.57
C SER A 55 6.14 -9.82 13.10
N SER A 56 7.03 -8.90 12.72
CA SER A 56 7.60 -8.79 11.38
C SER A 56 8.68 -9.83 11.12
N GLN A 57 9.52 -10.16 12.11
CA GLN A 57 10.52 -11.23 12.00
C GLN A 57 9.88 -12.58 11.63
N LEU A 58 8.72 -12.91 12.21
CA LEU A 58 8.00 -14.15 11.91
C LEU A 58 7.59 -14.24 10.43
N LEU A 59 7.24 -13.11 9.80
CA LEU A 59 6.89 -13.02 8.39
C LEU A 59 8.12 -13.08 7.47
N LEU A 60 9.24 -12.53 7.95
CA LEU A 60 10.50 -12.52 7.22
C LEU A 60 11.23 -13.87 7.28
N GLY A 61 11.03 -14.72 8.29
CA GLY A 61 11.73 -16.01 8.35
C GLY A 61 13.26 -15.84 8.41
N ASP A 62 14.01 -16.56 7.56
CA ASP A 62 15.48 -16.63 7.65
C ASP A 62 16.18 -15.26 7.46
N PRO A 63 16.89 -14.74 8.48
CA PRO A 63 17.65 -13.49 8.39
C PRO A 63 18.70 -13.45 7.28
N LYS A 64 19.19 -14.61 6.82
CA LYS A 64 20.14 -14.71 5.70
C LYS A 64 19.58 -14.18 4.38
N LEU A 65 18.25 -14.11 4.25
CA LEU A 65 17.58 -13.58 3.07
C LEU A 65 17.55 -12.04 3.03
N ARG A 66 17.98 -11.35 4.09
CA ARG A 66 17.96 -9.88 4.19
C ARG A 66 18.59 -9.21 2.96
N SER A 67 19.83 -9.57 2.60
CA SER A 67 20.52 -8.93 1.49
C SER A 67 19.87 -9.18 0.12
N GLN A 68 19.13 -10.27 -0.05
CA GLN A 68 18.34 -10.50 -1.26
C GLN A 68 17.10 -9.60 -1.27
N ARG A 69 16.42 -9.48 -0.14
CA ARG A 69 15.22 -8.66 0.01
C ARG A 69 15.51 -7.17 -0.14
N GLU A 70 16.60 -6.70 0.45
CA GLU A 70 17.09 -5.33 0.27
C GLU A 70 17.30 -5.01 -1.22
N ARG A 71 17.89 -5.93 -2.00
CA ARG A 71 18.04 -5.76 -3.46
C ARG A 71 16.71 -5.71 -4.21
N ILE A 72 15.71 -6.49 -3.79
CA ILE A 72 14.37 -6.46 -4.39
C ILE A 72 13.70 -5.10 -4.11
N LEU A 73 13.74 -4.64 -2.86
CA LEU A 73 13.20 -3.33 -2.50
C LEU A 73 13.96 -2.21 -3.21
N GLN A 74 15.28 -2.34 -3.36
CA GLN A 74 16.12 -1.40 -4.09
C GLN A 74 15.67 -1.24 -5.54
N GLN A 75 15.52 -2.35 -6.26
CA GLN A 75 15.03 -2.33 -7.64
C GLN A 75 13.64 -1.72 -7.71
N TRP A 76 12.76 -2.09 -6.78
CA TRP A 76 11.41 -1.54 -6.73
C TRP A 76 11.42 -0.02 -6.51
N TYR A 77 12.26 0.45 -5.59
CA TYR A 77 12.46 1.87 -5.26
C TYR A 77 12.94 2.64 -6.48
N GLN A 78 14.00 2.16 -7.14
CA GLN A 78 14.59 2.82 -8.31
C GLN A 78 13.59 3.00 -9.45
N VAL A 79 12.80 1.96 -9.77
CA VAL A 79 11.74 2.05 -10.80
C VAL A 79 10.64 3.04 -10.37
N THR A 80 10.24 3.00 -9.11
CA THR A 80 9.19 3.88 -8.57
C THR A 80 9.61 5.35 -8.58
N THR A 81 10.87 5.64 -8.22
CA THR A 81 11.44 6.99 -8.18
C THR A 81 11.96 7.47 -9.54
N SER A 82 11.85 6.67 -10.60
CA SER A 82 12.13 7.14 -11.97
C SER A 82 10.95 7.93 -12.56
N GLY A 83 9.78 7.87 -11.93
CA GLY A 83 8.61 8.67 -12.32
C GLY A 83 7.88 8.20 -13.58
N ASN A 84 8.15 7.00 -14.08
CA ASN A 84 7.49 6.48 -15.29
C ASN A 84 6.11 5.90 -14.93
N PHE A 85 5.12 6.78 -14.73
CA PHE A 85 3.76 6.41 -14.30
C PHE A 85 2.84 6.05 -15.48
N ASP A 86 3.22 5.05 -16.27
CA ASP A 86 2.46 4.55 -17.41
C ASP A 86 1.60 3.32 -17.05
N VAL A 87 0.91 2.76 -18.07
CA VAL A 87 0.02 1.60 -17.89
C VAL A 87 0.78 0.36 -17.40
N ASP A 88 2.04 0.20 -17.83
CA ASP A 88 2.87 -0.95 -17.49
C ASP A 88 3.35 -0.85 -16.04
N TYR A 89 3.70 0.35 -15.59
CA TYR A 89 4.02 0.63 -14.20
C TYR A 89 2.85 0.30 -13.27
N TRP A 90 1.63 0.72 -13.60
CA TRP A 90 0.46 0.42 -12.76
C TRP A 90 0.10 -1.08 -12.76
N ALA A 91 0.26 -1.76 -13.90
CA ALA A 91 0.09 -3.21 -13.97
C ALA A 91 1.15 -3.93 -13.11
N TRP A 92 2.39 -3.46 -13.13
CA TRP A 92 3.45 -3.97 -12.28
C TRP A 92 3.18 -3.73 -10.79
N GLN A 93 2.68 -2.56 -10.38
CA GLN A 93 2.29 -2.33 -8.97
C GLN A 93 1.15 -3.24 -8.52
N THR A 94 0.22 -3.56 -9.43
CA THR A 94 -0.84 -4.55 -9.15
C THR A 94 -0.24 -5.95 -8.95
N LEU A 95 0.73 -6.35 -9.78
CA LEU A 95 1.46 -7.60 -9.62
C LEU A 95 2.23 -7.65 -8.29
N VAL A 96 2.89 -6.55 -7.90
CA VAL A 96 3.58 -6.43 -6.61
C VAL A 96 2.61 -6.72 -5.46
N GLY A 97 1.37 -6.22 -5.52
CA GLY A 97 0.32 -6.56 -4.55
C GLY A 97 0.03 -8.06 -4.48
N ILE A 98 -0.18 -8.70 -5.62
CA ILE A 98 -0.43 -10.16 -5.71
C ILE A 98 0.75 -10.97 -5.14
N VAL A 99 2.00 -10.52 -5.35
CA VAL A 99 3.19 -11.16 -4.77
C VAL A 99 3.15 -11.12 -3.25
N HIS A 100 2.79 -9.98 -2.65
CA HIS A 100 2.65 -9.86 -1.19
C HIS A 100 1.57 -10.80 -0.64
N VAL A 101 0.44 -10.94 -1.35
CA VAL A 101 -0.62 -11.89 -1.01
C VAL A 101 -0.11 -13.33 -1.04
N LYS A 102 0.61 -13.72 -2.10
CA LYS A 102 1.21 -15.06 -2.22
C LYS A 102 2.14 -15.37 -1.05
N HIS A 103 2.88 -14.37 -0.57
CA HIS A 103 3.77 -14.48 0.58
C HIS A 103 3.09 -14.24 1.93
N LYS A 104 1.77 -14.11 1.97
CA LYS A 104 0.95 -13.90 3.18
C LYS A 104 1.40 -12.69 4.00
N ILE A 105 1.90 -11.64 3.32
CA ILE A 105 2.22 -10.38 3.99
C ILE A 105 0.90 -9.65 4.27
N PRO A 106 0.59 -9.33 5.54
CA PRO A 106 -0.64 -8.62 5.85
C PRO A 106 -0.67 -7.24 5.19
N ASN A 107 -1.81 -6.85 4.61
CA ASN A 107 -1.99 -5.52 4.04
C ASN A 107 -1.67 -4.42 5.07
N ALA A 108 -2.06 -4.61 6.34
CA ALA A 108 -1.74 -3.66 7.40
C ALA A 108 -0.23 -3.41 7.55
N SER A 109 0.59 -4.46 7.53
CA SER A 109 2.05 -4.37 7.60
C SER A 109 2.64 -3.70 6.37
N LEU A 110 2.12 -4.01 5.18
CA LEU A 110 2.60 -3.40 3.95
C LEU A 110 2.29 -1.89 3.90
N LEU A 111 1.05 -1.51 4.21
CA LEU A 111 0.59 -0.12 4.22
C LEU A 111 1.34 0.71 5.26
N SER A 112 1.56 0.16 6.47
CA SER A 112 2.29 0.87 7.52
C SER A 112 3.76 1.09 7.16
N MET A 113 4.41 0.08 6.57
CA MET A 113 5.81 0.18 6.16
C MET A 113 5.99 1.09 4.94
N TRP A 114 5.03 1.15 4.03
CA TRP A 114 5.02 2.19 3.00
C TRP A 114 4.86 3.58 3.60
N SER A 115 3.92 3.76 4.52
CA SER A 115 3.74 5.05 5.22
C SER A 115 5.02 5.49 5.92
N TRP A 116 5.76 4.57 6.54
CA TRP A 116 7.07 4.86 7.10
C TRP A 116 8.08 5.37 6.05
N MET A 117 8.16 4.73 4.87
CA MET A 117 9.03 5.19 3.78
C MET A 117 8.67 6.59 3.32
N LEU A 118 7.37 6.90 3.25
CA LEU A 118 6.92 8.26 2.92
C LEU A 118 7.34 9.27 3.98
N ILE A 119 7.14 8.97 5.27
CA ILE A 119 7.54 9.87 6.35
C ILE A 119 9.03 10.16 6.25
N PHE A 120 9.86 9.12 6.06
CA PHE A 120 11.30 9.27 5.87
C PHE A 120 11.63 10.22 4.70
N LEU A 121 11.03 10.02 3.53
CA LEU A 121 11.27 10.86 2.35
C LEU A 121 10.75 12.29 2.55
N GLN A 122 9.58 12.47 3.15
CA GLN A 122 8.96 13.77 3.40
C GLN A 122 9.81 14.61 4.36
N THR A 123 10.30 14.01 5.45
CA THR A 123 11.22 14.68 6.38
C THR A 123 12.46 15.17 5.64
N HIS A 124 13.12 14.31 4.87
CA HIS A 124 14.32 14.70 4.14
C HIS A 124 14.06 15.71 3.01
N LEU A 125 12.91 15.67 2.35
CA LEU A 125 12.52 16.67 1.36
C LEU A 125 12.37 18.06 2.01
N LEU A 126 11.71 18.13 3.17
CA LEU A 126 11.49 19.38 3.89
C LEU A 126 12.79 19.95 4.48
N ASP A 127 13.73 19.09 4.85
CA ASP A 127 15.03 19.50 5.40
C ASP A 127 16.00 20.01 4.32
N GLU A 128 15.93 19.49 3.09
CA GLU A 128 16.95 19.72 2.06
C GLU A 128 16.51 20.64 0.92
N LEU A 129 15.20 20.84 0.73
CA LEU A 129 14.65 21.63 -0.38
C LEU A 129 13.89 22.86 0.10
N PRO A 130 13.76 23.89 -0.76
CA PRO A 130 12.81 24.97 -0.52
C PRO A 130 11.39 24.42 -0.31
N ALA A 131 10.66 24.99 0.65
CA ALA A 131 9.35 24.47 1.06
C ALA A 131 8.39 24.27 -0.13
N THR A 132 8.33 25.19 -1.09
CA THR A 132 7.45 25.08 -2.26
C THR A 132 7.79 23.86 -3.14
N GLN A 133 9.08 23.58 -3.32
CA GLN A 133 9.57 22.42 -4.07
C GLN A 133 9.31 21.12 -3.32
N ALA A 134 9.64 21.09 -2.02
CA ALA A 134 9.36 19.93 -1.16
C ALA A 134 7.87 19.57 -1.21
N HIS A 135 6.97 20.53 -0.99
CA HIS A 135 5.52 20.28 -1.02
C HIS A 135 5.04 19.74 -2.38
N ALA A 136 5.61 20.19 -3.50
CA ALA A 136 5.25 19.69 -4.82
C ALA A 136 5.59 18.20 -4.96
N VAL A 137 6.81 17.79 -4.57
CA VAL A 137 7.24 16.38 -4.60
C VAL A 137 6.42 15.54 -3.62
N ILE A 138 6.19 16.04 -2.41
CA ILE A 138 5.41 15.35 -1.36
C ILE A 138 3.98 15.09 -1.84
N LYS A 139 3.36 16.04 -2.54
CA LYS A 139 2.02 15.86 -3.12
C LYS A 139 2.00 14.67 -4.08
N VAL A 140 3.00 14.54 -4.97
CA VAL A 140 3.09 13.41 -5.90
C VAL A 140 3.32 12.09 -5.15
N LEU A 141 4.20 12.08 -4.15
CA LEU A 141 4.44 10.89 -3.33
C LEU A 141 3.17 10.41 -2.57
N ASN A 142 2.34 11.34 -2.09
CA ASN A 142 1.07 11.00 -1.44
C ASN A 142 0.05 10.43 -2.42
N LYS A 143 -0.07 11.01 -3.63
CA LYS A 143 -0.89 10.44 -4.72
C LYS A 143 -0.43 9.03 -5.09
N LEU A 144 0.88 8.85 -5.24
CA LEU A 144 1.50 7.58 -5.56
C LEU A 144 1.20 6.53 -4.50
N HIS A 145 1.39 6.87 -3.23
CA HIS A 145 1.05 6.01 -2.11
C HIS A 145 -0.41 5.58 -2.13
N ALA A 146 -1.34 6.54 -2.21
CA ALA A 146 -2.76 6.23 -2.25
C ALA A 146 -3.10 5.29 -3.42
N THR A 147 -2.58 5.58 -4.61
CA THR A 147 -2.83 4.79 -5.82
C THR A 147 -2.28 3.37 -5.70
N VAL A 148 -1.02 3.22 -5.28
CA VAL A 148 -0.40 1.90 -5.12
C VAL A 148 -1.09 1.10 -4.02
N CYS A 149 -1.41 1.71 -2.89
CA CYS A 149 -2.16 1.05 -1.81
C CYS A 149 -3.53 0.58 -2.27
N SER A 150 -4.26 1.38 -3.06
CA SER A 150 -5.51 0.96 -3.69
C SER A 150 -5.31 -0.25 -4.62
N LEU A 151 -4.29 -0.23 -5.49
CA LEU A 151 -3.99 -1.37 -6.38
C LEU A 151 -3.70 -2.64 -5.59
N ILE A 152 -2.93 -2.56 -4.51
CA ILE A 152 -2.57 -3.74 -3.71
C ILE A 152 -3.77 -4.28 -2.93
N VAL A 153 -4.52 -3.43 -2.23
CA VAL A 153 -5.66 -3.86 -1.42
C VAL A 153 -6.78 -4.39 -2.31
N GLU A 154 -7.14 -3.67 -3.38
CA GLU A 154 -8.23 -4.09 -4.27
C GLU A 154 -7.85 -5.36 -5.04
N SER A 155 -6.60 -5.50 -5.52
CA SER A 155 -6.18 -6.73 -6.19
C SER A 155 -6.27 -7.95 -5.27
N PHE A 156 -5.97 -7.80 -3.98
CA PHE A 156 -6.18 -8.85 -2.99
C PHE A 156 -7.66 -9.23 -2.84
N LEU A 157 -8.54 -8.24 -2.67
CA LEU A 157 -9.98 -8.46 -2.52
C LEU A 157 -10.59 -9.11 -3.76
N MET A 158 -10.28 -8.59 -4.96
CA MET A 158 -10.75 -9.14 -6.23
C MET A 158 -10.23 -10.56 -6.44
N THR A 159 -8.96 -10.83 -6.13
CA THR A 159 -8.38 -12.18 -6.26
C THR A 159 -9.06 -13.18 -5.32
N GLN A 160 -9.32 -12.80 -4.07
CA GLN A 160 -10.05 -13.66 -3.12
C GLN A 160 -11.49 -13.91 -3.57
N GLN A 161 -12.20 -12.86 -3.99
CA GLN A 161 -13.57 -12.97 -4.47
C GLN A 161 -13.64 -13.92 -5.67
N GLU A 162 -12.75 -13.75 -6.66
CA GLU A 162 -12.69 -14.65 -7.81
C GLU A 162 -12.36 -16.09 -7.41
N ALA A 163 -11.45 -16.29 -6.45
CA ALA A 163 -11.10 -17.62 -5.97
C ALA A 163 -12.28 -18.30 -5.27
N ILE A 164 -13.02 -17.58 -4.42
CA ILE A 164 -14.22 -18.08 -3.74
C ILE A 164 -15.31 -18.43 -4.77
N THR A 165 -15.62 -17.53 -5.70
CA THR A 165 -16.60 -17.77 -6.77
C THR A 165 -16.24 -19.00 -7.59
N ARG A 166 -14.97 -19.15 -8.00
CA ARG A 166 -14.51 -20.32 -8.78
C ARG A 166 -14.55 -21.62 -7.98
N ALA A 167 -14.15 -21.60 -6.70
CA ALA A 167 -14.07 -22.81 -5.88
C ALA A 167 -15.42 -23.29 -5.37
N SER A 168 -16.34 -22.36 -5.06
CA SER A 168 -17.66 -22.67 -4.46
C SER A 168 -18.79 -22.80 -5.48
N GLY A 169 -18.60 -22.29 -6.70
CA GLY A 169 -19.67 -22.17 -7.69
C GLY A 169 -20.72 -21.11 -7.35
N LEU A 170 -20.53 -20.35 -6.25
CA LEU A 170 -21.41 -19.24 -5.90
C LEU A 170 -21.29 -18.13 -6.93
N ASN A 171 -22.43 -17.69 -7.47
CA ASN A 171 -22.44 -16.48 -8.27
C ASN A 171 -22.20 -15.23 -7.40
N GLU A 172 -21.78 -14.14 -8.04
CA GLU A 172 -21.44 -12.88 -7.36
C GLU A 172 -22.59 -12.34 -6.49
N ARG A 173 -23.84 -12.49 -6.92
CA ARG A 173 -25.01 -11.99 -6.19
C ARG A 173 -25.20 -12.69 -4.85
N ILE A 174 -25.01 -14.01 -4.81
CA ILE A 174 -25.13 -14.79 -3.57
C ILE A 174 -23.97 -14.44 -2.64
N LEU A 175 -22.74 -14.36 -3.17
CA LEU A 175 -21.57 -13.97 -2.38
C LEU A 175 -21.75 -12.57 -1.76
N SER A 176 -22.22 -11.59 -2.54
CA SER A 176 -22.53 -10.25 -2.03
C SER A 176 -23.61 -10.26 -0.95
N ARG A 177 -24.61 -11.15 -1.03
CA ARG A 177 -25.62 -11.28 0.03
C ARG A 177 -25.01 -11.79 1.33
N PHE A 178 -24.12 -12.78 1.29
CA PHE A 178 -23.42 -13.26 2.49
C PHE A 178 -22.54 -12.19 3.11
N ILE A 179 -21.79 -11.45 2.28
CA ILE A 179 -20.98 -10.32 2.74
C ILE A 179 -21.85 -9.28 3.44
N ASN A 180 -23.00 -8.92 2.87
CA ASN A 180 -23.90 -7.92 3.48
C ASN A 180 -24.46 -8.38 4.84
N VAL A 181 -24.83 -9.66 4.98
CA VAL A 181 -25.31 -10.20 6.26
C VAL A 181 -24.22 -10.12 7.33
N GLU A 182 -22.98 -10.44 6.98
CA GLU A 182 -21.85 -10.32 7.90
C GLU A 182 -21.57 -8.85 8.28
N ILE A 183 -21.63 -7.94 7.30
CA ILE A 183 -21.49 -6.49 7.53
C ILE A 183 -22.55 -6.00 8.51
N ASP A 184 -23.81 -6.36 8.31
CA ASP A 184 -24.91 -5.95 9.20
C ASP A 184 -24.69 -6.44 10.64
N SER A 185 -24.20 -7.68 10.81
CA SER A 185 -23.84 -8.23 12.12
C SER A 185 -22.71 -7.45 12.78
N LEU A 186 -21.62 -7.17 12.05
CA LEU A 186 -20.48 -6.40 12.56
C LEU A 186 -20.87 -4.96 12.92
N LEU A 187 -21.73 -4.32 12.12
CA LEU A 187 -22.26 -2.99 12.42
C LEU A 187 -23.09 -2.97 13.70
N GLN A 188 -23.90 -3.99 13.94
CA GLN A 188 -24.64 -4.14 15.19
C GLN A 188 -23.68 -4.29 16.38
N GLN A 189 -22.71 -5.22 16.30
CA GLN A 189 -21.72 -5.44 17.35
C GLN A 189 -20.90 -4.18 17.67
N GLY A 190 -20.50 -3.42 16.63
CA GLY A 190 -19.78 -2.17 16.78
C GLY A 190 -20.58 -1.10 17.54
N ARG A 191 -21.89 -0.97 17.24
CA ARG A 191 -22.78 -0.05 17.95
C ARG A 191 -22.95 -0.44 19.43
N GLU A 192 -23.15 -1.72 19.70
CA GLU A 192 -23.28 -2.23 21.07
C GLU A 192 -22.01 -1.98 21.89
N THR A 193 -20.83 -2.22 21.30
CA THR A 193 -19.53 -1.97 21.94
C THR A 193 -19.35 -0.50 22.31
N LEU A 194 -19.71 0.42 21.41
CA LEU A 194 -19.59 1.86 21.67
C LEU A 194 -20.54 2.34 22.77
N LEU A 195 -21.78 1.82 22.81
CA LEU A 195 -22.73 2.14 23.88
C LEU A 195 -22.25 1.65 25.25
N GLN A 196 -21.67 0.44 25.31
CA GLN A 196 -21.07 -0.09 26.55
C GLN A 196 -19.89 0.78 27.02
N ALA A 197 -19.02 1.22 26.11
CA ALA A 197 -17.92 2.10 26.44
C ALA A 197 -18.39 3.47 26.97
N GLN A 198 -19.46 4.04 26.41
CA GLN A 198 -20.08 5.27 26.91
C GLN A 198 -20.72 5.09 28.29
N HIS A 199 -21.39 3.96 28.54
CA HIS A 199 -21.92 3.64 29.86
C HIS A 199 -20.83 3.52 30.93
N LEU A 200 -19.68 2.90 30.59
CA LEU A 200 -18.53 2.82 31.49
C LEU A 200 -17.96 4.21 31.84
N GLN A 201 -17.85 5.10 30.84
CA GLN A 201 -17.39 6.48 31.06
C GLN A 201 -18.35 7.29 31.95
N ASN A 202 -19.66 7.13 31.77
CA ASN A 202 -20.67 7.83 32.58
C ASN A 202 -20.82 7.28 34.01
N SER A 203 -20.46 6.02 34.26
CA SER A 203 -20.48 5.43 35.61
C SER A 203 -19.23 5.70 36.45
N ALA A 204 -18.17 6.22 35.84
CA ALA A 204 -16.89 6.54 36.48
C ALA A 204 -16.72 8.04 36.82
N ALA A 205 -17.75 8.85 36.57
CA ALA A 205 -17.86 10.27 36.94
C ALA A 205 -18.82 10.44 38.12
#